data_AF-A0A7C0VB60-F1
#
_entry.id   AF-A0A7C0VB60-F1
#
_cell.length_a   1.000
_cell.length_b   1.000
_cell.length_c   1.000
_cell.angle_alpha   90.00
_cell.angle_beta   90.00
_cell.angle_gamma   90.00
#
_symmetry.space_group_name_H-M   'P 1'
#
loop_
_entity.id
_entity.type
_entity.pdbx_description
1 polymer ?
#
loop_
_entity_poly.entity_id
_entity_poly.type
_entity_poly.pdbx_seq_one_letter_code
_entity_poly.pdbx_strand_id
1 'polypeptide(L)'
;RPPIDRIVFWFPASYDELLDELKQKHVDIVLDVPPDRVEKLDGYNVKVEPGQSYVFVGWNNKKFKKALRQAFSMAIDKKSIIKDVLKGYGQEAYGPITPGHWAYEPEVKNIAYAYSPKKAKDLIASQGYRDRNRDRFFDGLRVEIIADKNDPVKSATADLVAKQLRKAGVRAVVRKLDTPAFISRLLKKDFDAFILGWNVEKEFSPSPIWNSRGVYNFVGYKNTDIDMLIVRGILTLDRRESKKIWSEFQKRIVEDAPYTFLYVPSVIELVRSGIKNVDVKDARLLTEKLDELWIPATTRVKVTVADLGKRYRESQKKAARPAAPAPRRTPTATAESILQQSLLAQQQAEAQKTEQKTGKPSEVETKKPEGEKKPLEETKPAEEKPTQPVIKTLPQVKNGIIPVYPDVAKRVGATGMVFVTVLVGKDGKVKKAKILRSFGNAACDKAALDAAKKWTFVPGTINGEPVEMETTIPFRFPPPEE
;
A
#
# COMPACT_ATOMS: atom_id res chain seq x y z
N ARG A 1 -23.74 16.06 -19.57
CA ARG A 1 -22.44 15.83 -20.26
C ARG A 1 -21.40 16.65 -19.51
N PRO A 2 -20.21 16.11 -19.21
CA PRO A 2 -19.12 16.90 -18.63
C PRO A 2 -18.89 18.18 -19.46
N PRO A 3 -18.65 19.35 -18.84
CA PRO A 3 -18.36 20.58 -19.57
C PRO A 3 -17.05 20.53 -20.37
N ILE A 4 -16.16 19.59 -20.05
CA ILE A 4 -14.93 19.30 -20.79
C ILE A 4 -15.22 18.21 -21.82
N ASP A 5 -15.00 18.54 -23.10
CA ASP A 5 -15.24 17.61 -24.22
C ASP A 5 -14.16 16.53 -24.35
N ARG A 6 -12.91 16.81 -23.93
CA ARG A 6 -11.77 15.90 -24.09
C ARG A 6 -10.70 16.13 -23.03
N ILE A 7 -10.11 15.04 -22.55
CA ILE A 7 -8.93 15.04 -21.67
C ILE A 7 -7.79 14.31 -22.38
N VAL A 8 -6.60 14.90 -22.35
CA VAL A 8 -5.40 14.33 -22.97
C VAL A 8 -4.37 14.09 -21.88
N PHE A 9 -4.02 12.83 -21.66
CA PHE A 9 -2.89 12.46 -20.81
C PHE A 9 -1.61 12.54 -21.64
N TRP A 10 -0.68 13.39 -21.19
CA TRP A 10 0.60 13.60 -21.85
C TRP A 10 1.72 13.36 -20.84
N PHE A 11 2.74 12.63 -21.28
CA PHE A 11 3.88 12.25 -20.47
C PHE A 11 5.13 12.94 -21.02
N PRO A 12 5.63 14.00 -20.37
CA PRO A 12 6.83 14.71 -20.82
C PRO A 12 8.05 13.78 -20.78
N ALA A 13 8.98 13.97 -21.72
CA ALA A 13 10.26 13.27 -21.74
C ALA A 13 11.20 13.74 -20.61
N SER A 14 11.04 14.99 -20.16
CA SER A 14 11.86 15.59 -19.11
C SER A 14 11.07 16.63 -18.30
N TYR A 15 11.59 16.99 -17.13
CA TYR A 15 10.99 18.06 -16.33
C TYR A 15 11.14 19.44 -17.00
N ASP A 16 12.22 19.68 -17.74
CA ASP A 16 12.44 20.95 -18.44
C ASP A 16 11.42 21.13 -19.58
N GLU A 17 11.12 20.07 -20.33
CA GLU A 17 10.04 20.07 -21.33
C GLU A 17 8.68 20.37 -20.68
N LEU A 18 8.41 19.76 -19.52
CA LEU A 18 7.19 20.05 -18.77
C LEU A 18 7.10 21.54 -18.39
N LEU A 19 8.19 22.13 -17.89
CA LEU A 19 8.23 23.56 -17.54
C LEU A 19 8.00 24.46 -18.74
N ASP A 20 8.60 24.16 -19.89
CA ASP A 20 8.42 24.95 -21.11
C ASP A 20 6.97 24.90 -21.61
N GLU A 21 6.32 23.74 -21.53
CA GLU A 21 4.90 23.59 -21.89
C GLU A 21 3.95 24.24 -20.87
N LEU A 22 4.32 24.26 -19.58
CA LEU A 22 3.59 25.01 -18.55
C LEU A 22 3.68 26.52 -18.75
N LYS A 23 4.88 27.06 -19.06
CA LYS A 23 5.07 28.49 -19.38
C LYS A 23 4.24 28.92 -20.59
N GLN A 24 4.12 28.05 -21.58
CA GLN A 24 3.26 28.25 -22.76
C GLN A 24 1.77 27.99 -22.50
N LYS A 25 1.40 27.53 -21.30
CA LYS A 25 0.03 27.21 -20.89
C LYS A 25 -0.64 26.14 -21.76
N HIS A 26 0.15 25.18 -22.23
CA HIS A 26 -0.32 24.01 -22.98
C HIS A 26 -0.72 22.84 -22.08
N VAL A 27 -0.26 22.84 -20.83
CA VAL A 27 -0.59 21.82 -19.82
C VAL A 27 -1.45 22.45 -18.74
N ASP A 28 -2.65 21.93 -18.52
CA ASP A 28 -3.59 22.53 -17.55
C ASP A 28 -3.40 21.99 -16.12
N ILE A 29 -3.03 20.72 -15.97
CA ILE A 29 -2.83 20.05 -14.67
C ILE A 29 -1.54 19.22 -14.69
N VAL A 30 -0.75 19.32 -13.62
CA VAL A 30 0.39 18.44 -13.35
C VAL A 30 0.16 17.71 -12.05
N LEU A 31 0.32 16.40 -12.06
CA LEU A 31 0.21 15.53 -10.90
C LEU A 31 1.60 15.19 -10.35
N ASP A 32 1.66 14.87 -9.06
CA ASP A 32 2.84 14.34 -8.37
C ASP A 32 4.12 15.16 -8.60
N VAL A 33 4.03 16.49 -8.45
CA VAL A 33 5.17 17.38 -8.59
C VAL A 33 6.20 17.09 -7.48
N PRO A 34 7.47 16.81 -7.82
CA PRO A 34 8.50 16.59 -6.81
C PRO A 34 8.70 17.82 -5.93
N PRO A 35 8.90 17.68 -4.60
CA PRO A 35 9.03 18.81 -3.69
C PRO A 35 10.16 19.80 -4.01
N ASP A 36 11.27 19.33 -4.59
CA ASP A 36 12.41 20.15 -5.04
C ASP A 36 12.15 20.86 -6.38
N ARG A 37 11.03 20.55 -7.02
CA ARG A 37 10.59 21.02 -8.34
C ARG A 37 9.28 21.78 -8.26
N VAL A 38 8.90 22.25 -7.07
CA VAL A 38 7.73 23.12 -6.95
C VAL A 38 8.14 24.54 -7.30
N GLU A 39 7.77 24.96 -8.50
CA GLU A 39 7.96 26.34 -8.96
C GLU A 39 6.66 27.13 -8.84
N LYS A 40 6.77 28.39 -8.41
CA LYS A 40 5.66 29.34 -8.55
C LYS A 40 5.63 29.78 -10.01
N LEU A 41 4.58 29.39 -10.73
CA LEU A 41 4.38 29.74 -12.14
C LEU A 41 3.18 30.66 -12.28
N ASP A 42 3.34 31.74 -13.05
CA ASP A 42 2.26 32.71 -13.28
C ASP A 42 1.05 32.06 -13.96
N GLY A 43 -0.13 32.20 -13.34
CA GLY A 43 -1.36 31.59 -13.81
C GLY A 43 -1.54 30.10 -13.44
N TYR A 44 -0.72 29.59 -12.51
CA TYR A 44 -0.89 28.29 -11.88
C TYR A 44 -0.98 28.41 -10.37
N ASN A 45 -1.86 27.61 -9.78
CA ASN A 45 -1.99 27.42 -8.35
C ASN A 45 -1.29 26.13 -7.94
N VAL A 46 -0.47 26.20 -6.90
CA VAL A 46 0.10 25.01 -6.25
C VAL A 46 -0.91 24.49 -5.27
N LYS A 47 -1.39 23.27 -5.50
CA LYS A 47 -2.27 22.55 -4.58
C LYS A 47 -1.45 21.52 -3.81
N VAL A 48 -1.59 21.54 -2.50
CA VAL A 48 -0.83 20.69 -1.58
C VAL A 48 -1.80 19.99 -0.66
N GLU A 49 -1.81 18.66 -0.72
CA GLU A 49 -2.68 17.84 0.11
C GLU A 49 -1.88 16.81 0.90
N PRO A 50 -2.36 16.36 2.07
CA PRO A 50 -1.75 15.24 2.76
C PRO A 50 -1.80 13.99 1.89
N GLY A 51 -0.67 13.32 1.70
CA GLY A 51 -0.65 12.03 1.03
C GLY A 51 -1.30 10.92 1.86
N GLN A 52 -1.54 9.79 1.19
CA GLN A 52 -2.07 8.57 1.80
C GLN A 52 -0.98 7.59 2.20
N SER A 53 0.29 8.02 2.19
CA SER A 53 1.41 7.18 2.61
C SER A 53 2.11 7.75 3.83
N TYR A 54 2.78 6.88 4.58
CA TYR A 54 3.73 7.31 5.61
C TYR A 54 5.10 6.70 5.32
N VAL A 55 6.15 7.46 5.57
CA VAL A 55 7.55 7.02 5.51
C VAL A 55 8.07 6.80 6.93
N PHE A 56 8.88 5.76 7.10
CA PHE A 56 9.37 5.33 8.41
C PHE A 56 10.78 4.76 8.33
N VAL A 57 11.44 4.71 9.50
CA VAL A 57 12.59 3.82 9.73
C VAL A 57 12.07 2.51 10.31
N GLY A 58 12.29 1.38 9.64
CA GLY A 58 12.00 0.06 10.18
C GLY A 58 13.19 -0.48 10.95
N TRP A 59 13.02 -0.87 12.22
CA TRP A 59 14.08 -1.42 13.06
C TRP A 59 14.01 -2.94 13.14
N ASN A 60 15.14 -3.64 13.04
CA ASN A 60 15.15 -5.08 13.28
C ASN A 60 14.86 -5.40 14.75
N ASN A 61 13.65 -5.91 15.04
CA ASN A 61 13.18 -6.12 16.41
C ASN A 61 13.88 -7.28 17.12
N LYS A 62 14.53 -8.18 16.38
CA LYS A 62 15.38 -9.23 16.96
C LYS A 62 16.70 -8.64 17.45
N LYS A 63 17.27 -7.68 16.70
CA LYS A 63 18.56 -7.05 17.01
C LYS A 63 18.45 -5.95 18.08
N PHE A 64 17.43 -5.10 17.98
CA PHE A 64 17.26 -3.96 18.88
C PHE A 64 16.08 -4.17 19.82
N LYS A 65 16.32 -4.12 21.13
CA LYS A 65 15.27 -4.16 22.16
C LYS A 65 14.42 -2.89 22.12
N LYS A 66 13.20 -2.97 22.67
CA LYS A 66 12.21 -1.88 22.70
C LYS A 66 12.83 -0.54 23.12
N ALA A 67 13.51 -0.48 24.27
CA ALA A 67 14.13 0.74 24.77
C ALA A 67 15.14 1.40 23.80
N LEU A 68 15.94 0.62 23.08
CA LEU A 68 16.85 1.17 22.06
C LEU A 68 16.09 1.78 20.89
N ARG A 69 15.03 1.13 20.41
CA ARG A 69 14.21 1.66 19.30
C ARG A 69 13.49 2.94 19.69
N GLN A 70 13.04 3.04 20.94
CA GLN A 70 12.48 4.26 21.51
C GLN A 70 13.54 5.37 21.56
N ALA A 71 14.76 5.06 22.02
CA ALA A 71 15.85 6.02 22.05
C ALA A 71 16.24 6.50 20.64
N PHE A 72 16.32 5.60 19.66
CA PHE A 72 16.59 5.97 18.26
C PHE A 72 15.49 6.86 17.70
N SER A 73 14.22 6.59 18.05
CA SER A 73 13.10 7.45 17.67
C SER A 73 13.21 8.87 18.27
N MET A 74 13.61 8.99 19.54
CA MET A 74 13.87 10.28 20.18
C MET A 74 15.07 11.02 19.59
N ALA A 75 16.03 10.31 19.00
CA ALA A 75 17.19 10.91 18.35
C ALA A 75 16.89 11.53 16.97
N ILE A 76 15.69 11.29 16.42
CA ILE A 76 15.34 11.68 15.06
C ILE A 76 14.45 12.94 15.06
N ASP A 77 14.92 13.99 14.41
CA ASP A 77 14.20 15.25 14.18
C ASP A 77 13.41 15.17 12.88
N LYS A 78 12.13 14.80 13.01
CA LYS A 78 11.18 14.68 11.90
C LYS A 78 10.97 16.01 11.15
N LYS A 79 10.96 17.14 11.87
CA LYS A 79 10.74 18.47 11.29
C LYS A 79 11.89 18.86 10.38
N SER A 80 13.13 18.59 10.81
CA SER A 80 14.29 18.85 9.95
C SER A 80 14.29 18.00 8.68
N ILE A 81 13.80 16.75 8.74
CA ILE A 81 13.65 15.89 7.55
C ILE A 81 12.63 16.50 6.57
N ILE A 82 11.46 16.88 7.07
CA ILE A 82 10.41 17.50 6.25
C ILE A 82 10.93 18.80 5.62
N LYS A 83 11.66 19.62 6.38
CA LYS A 83 12.23 20.88 5.88
C LYS A 83 13.32 20.64 4.83
N ASP A 84 14.33 19.84 5.15
CA ASP A 84 15.57 19.77 4.37
C ASP A 84 15.42 18.86 3.15
N VAL A 85 14.69 17.75 3.30
CA VAL A 85 14.47 16.74 2.24
C VAL A 85 13.19 17.02 1.46
N LEU A 86 12.07 17.25 2.14
CA LEU A 86 10.76 17.46 1.50
C LEU A 86 10.45 18.94 1.22
N LYS A 87 11.37 19.87 1.52
CA LYS A 87 11.16 21.32 1.29
C LYS A 87 9.90 21.89 1.94
N GLY A 88 9.43 21.27 3.03
CA GLY A 88 8.20 21.65 3.73
C GLY A 88 6.93 20.94 3.24
N TYR A 89 7.00 20.14 2.17
CA TYR A 89 5.86 19.43 1.59
C TYR A 89 5.61 18.07 2.26
N GLY A 90 5.31 18.12 3.55
CA GLY A 90 4.92 16.95 4.32
C GLY A 90 4.51 17.30 5.73
N GLN A 91 3.96 16.30 6.43
CA GLN A 91 3.52 16.42 7.82
C GLN A 91 4.16 15.33 8.66
N GLU A 92 4.33 15.56 9.97
CA GLU A 92 4.88 14.54 10.86
C GLU A 92 3.95 13.31 10.93
N ALA A 93 4.54 12.12 10.81
CA ALA A 93 3.83 10.87 11.04
C ALA A 93 4.08 10.39 12.48
N TYR A 94 3.02 10.01 13.18
CA TYR A 94 3.10 9.50 14.55
C TYR A 94 2.75 8.02 14.68
N GLY A 95 2.09 7.43 13.68
CA GLY A 95 1.64 6.04 13.73
C GLY A 95 1.37 5.45 12.35
N PRO A 96 0.81 4.23 12.29
CA PRO A 96 0.62 3.46 11.06
C PRO A 96 -0.60 3.90 10.22
N ILE A 97 -1.27 5.00 10.59
CA ILE A 97 -2.45 5.54 9.90
C ILE A 97 -2.23 7.05 9.70
N THR A 98 -2.57 7.54 8.50
CA THR A 98 -2.40 8.96 8.11
C THR A 98 -3.53 9.85 8.65
N PRO A 99 -3.29 11.15 8.96
CA PRO A 99 -4.27 12.05 9.58
C PRO A 99 -5.64 12.21 8.89
N GLY A 100 -5.73 11.95 7.57
CA GLY A 100 -7.00 12.02 6.83
C GLY A 100 -7.83 10.72 6.82
N HIS A 101 -7.33 9.64 7.41
CA HIS A 101 -7.99 8.34 7.37
C HIS A 101 -9.03 8.20 8.49
N TRP A 102 -10.17 7.55 8.24
CA TRP A 102 -11.29 7.47 9.18
C TRP A 102 -10.95 6.81 10.53
N ALA A 103 -10.00 5.88 10.50
CA ALA A 103 -9.49 5.15 11.67
C ALA A 103 -8.33 5.86 12.38
N TYR A 104 -7.93 7.05 11.93
CA TYR A 104 -6.83 7.80 12.53
C TYR A 104 -7.10 8.16 13.99
N GLU A 105 -6.09 7.99 14.84
CA GLU A 105 -6.11 8.39 16.24
C GLU A 105 -5.17 9.58 16.47
N PRO A 106 -5.70 10.82 16.62
CA PRO A 106 -4.89 12.01 16.81
C PRO A 106 -4.10 12.03 18.13
N GLU A 107 -4.55 11.33 19.17
CA GLU A 107 -3.86 11.33 20.48
C GLU A 107 -2.55 10.54 20.46
N VAL A 108 -2.32 9.70 19.44
CA VAL A 108 -1.07 8.95 19.28
C VAL A 108 0.16 9.87 19.26
N LYS A 109 0.01 11.12 18.80
CA LYS A 109 1.09 12.12 18.83
C LYS A 109 1.61 12.43 20.25
N ASN A 110 0.76 12.25 21.27
CA ASN A 110 1.10 12.58 22.67
C ASN A 110 1.97 11.51 23.32
N ILE A 111 1.89 10.27 22.84
CA ILE A 111 2.71 9.13 23.32
C ILE A 111 3.88 8.83 22.39
N ALA A 112 3.89 9.41 21.19
CA ALA A 112 4.99 9.28 20.26
C ALA A 112 6.28 9.93 20.81
N TYR A 113 7.41 9.38 20.41
CA TYR A 113 8.72 9.84 20.87
C TYR A 113 9.08 11.22 20.29
N ALA A 114 8.94 12.25 21.12
CA ALA A 114 9.38 13.60 20.79
C ALA A 114 10.90 13.66 20.61
N TYR A 115 11.35 14.50 19.67
CA TYR A 115 12.77 14.70 19.40
C TYR A 115 13.48 15.27 20.64
N SER A 116 14.40 14.47 21.18
CA SER A 116 15.26 14.84 22.30
C SER A 116 16.53 13.99 22.27
N PRO A 117 17.61 14.47 21.63
CA PRO A 117 18.90 13.76 21.60
C PRO A 117 19.47 13.47 22.98
N LYS A 118 19.16 14.33 23.98
CA LYS A 118 19.56 14.11 25.37
C LYS A 118 18.86 12.89 25.96
N LYS A 119 17.52 12.84 25.94
CA LYS A 119 16.75 11.68 26.42
C LYS A 119 17.10 10.41 25.67
N ALA A 120 17.38 10.50 24.36
CA ALA A 120 17.88 9.38 23.58
C ALA A 120 19.20 8.82 24.12
N LYS A 121 20.19 9.68 24.38
CA LYS A 121 21.49 9.29 24.97
C LYS A 121 21.31 8.68 26.35
N ASP A 122 20.50 9.30 27.21
CA ASP A 122 20.25 8.82 28.57
C ASP A 122 19.60 7.44 28.55
N LEU A 123 18.63 7.22 27.64
CA LEU A 123 17.98 5.92 27.47
C LEU A 123 18.93 4.87 26.86
N ILE A 124 19.81 5.23 25.94
CA ILE A 124 20.84 4.30 25.42
C ILE A 124 21.81 3.90 26.56
N ALA A 125 22.25 4.87 27.37
CA ALA A 125 23.14 4.62 28.49
C ALA A 125 22.51 3.71 29.56
N SER A 126 21.20 3.85 29.83
CA SER A 126 20.47 2.98 30.77
C SER A 126 20.39 1.53 30.29
N GLN A 127 20.56 1.28 28.99
CA GLN A 127 20.68 -0.08 28.43
C GLN A 127 22.11 -0.65 28.54
N GLY A 128 23.02 0.02 29.27
CA GLY A 128 24.38 -0.46 29.54
C GLY A 128 25.44 -0.01 28.53
N TYR A 129 25.05 0.75 27.51
CA TYR A 129 26.00 1.30 26.52
C TYR A 129 26.79 2.47 27.13
N ARG A 130 28.10 2.51 26.87
CA ARG A 130 28.99 3.57 27.35
C ARG A 130 29.95 4.01 26.25
N ASP A 131 30.42 5.23 26.33
CA ASP A 131 31.52 5.76 25.52
C ASP A 131 32.80 5.69 26.37
N ARG A 132 33.50 4.54 26.35
CA ARG A 132 34.69 4.35 27.19
C ARG A 132 35.92 5.02 26.60
N ASN A 133 36.02 5.06 25.27
CA ASN A 133 37.15 5.63 24.54
C ASN A 133 37.02 7.14 24.29
N ARG A 134 35.91 7.77 24.72
CA ARG A 134 35.60 9.20 24.63
C ARG A 134 35.58 9.72 23.18
N ASP A 135 35.18 8.87 22.23
CA ASP A 135 35.10 9.25 20.82
C ASP A 135 33.73 9.84 20.41
N ARG A 136 32.86 10.06 21.41
CA ARG A 136 31.48 10.54 21.32
C ARG A 136 30.47 9.47 20.88
N PHE A 137 30.89 8.22 20.69
CA PHE A 137 30.01 7.12 20.32
C PHE A 137 29.94 6.05 21.40
N PHE A 138 28.79 5.41 21.50
CA PHE A 138 28.60 4.25 22.37
C PHE A 138 29.35 3.02 21.82
N ASP A 139 30.13 2.39 22.66
CA ASP A 139 30.90 1.18 22.34
C ASP A 139 29.97 0.05 21.88
N GLY A 140 30.33 -0.58 20.76
CA GLY A 140 29.56 -1.69 20.19
C GLY A 140 28.23 -1.31 19.53
N LEU A 141 27.77 -0.06 19.65
CA LEU A 141 26.47 0.37 19.09
C LEU A 141 26.63 0.92 17.67
N ARG A 142 26.46 0.04 16.70
CA ARG A 142 26.50 0.34 15.26
C ARG A 142 25.16 0.03 14.60
N VAL A 143 24.77 0.86 13.63
CA VAL A 143 23.54 0.71 12.86
C VAL A 143 23.84 0.92 11.37
N GLU A 144 23.63 -0.11 10.55
CA GLU A 144 23.54 0.07 9.10
C GLU A 144 22.09 0.34 8.67
N ILE A 145 21.85 1.49 8.02
CA ILE A 145 20.55 1.82 7.44
C ILE A 145 20.60 1.51 5.95
N ILE A 146 19.80 0.56 5.49
CA ILE A 146 19.65 0.30 4.06
C ILE A 146 18.57 1.18 3.44
N ALA A 147 18.79 1.64 2.22
CA ALA A 147 17.82 2.42 1.46
C ALA A 147 17.87 2.01 -0.02
N ASP A 148 16.73 2.16 -0.70
CA ASP A 148 16.67 1.98 -2.15
C ASP A 148 17.35 3.18 -2.85
N LYS A 149 18.39 2.88 -3.63
CA LYS A 149 19.14 3.85 -4.44
C LYS A 149 18.24 4.49 -5.50
N ASN A 150 17.21 3.78 -5.97
CA ASN A 150 16.29 4.25 -7.00
C ASN A 150 15.24 5.22 -6.44
N ASP A 151 15.18 5.39 -5.11
CA ASP A 151 14.37 6.41 -4.45
C ASP A 151 15.30 7.49 -3.82
N PRO A 152 15.57 8.59 -4.54
CA PRO A 152 16.49 9.63 -4.06
C PRO A 152 15.97 10.34 -2.80
N VAL A 153 14.64 10.47 -2.63
CA VAL A 153 14.04 11.12 -1.46
C VAL A 153 14.24 10.27 -0.22
N LYS A 154 13.92 8.97 -0.27
CA LYS A 154 14.14 8.04 0.86
C LYS A 154 15.63 7.84 1.14
N SER A 155 16.47 7.82 0.10
CA SER A 155 17.93 7.79 0.26
C SER A 155 18.48 9.02 0.99
N ALA A 156 18.00 10.22 0.65
CA ALA A 156 18.37 11.46 1.35
C ALA A 156 17.84 11.48 2.80
N THR A 157 16.63 10.97 3.03
CA THR A 157 16.07 10.76 4.38
C THR A 157 16.97 9.83 5.20
N ALA A 158 17.44 8.72 4.63
CA ALA A 158 18.36 7.79 5.32
C ALA A 158 19.67 8.48 5.74
N ASP A 159 20.26 9.29 4.86
CA ASP A 159 21.49 10.05 5.14
C ASP A 159 21.29 11.02 6.32
N LEU A 160 20.16 11.72 6.35
CA LEU A 160 19.83 12.65 7.43
C LEU A 160 19.53 11.94 8.75
N VAL A 161 18.79 10.82 8.72
CA VAL A 161 18.56 9.97 9.90
C VAL A 161 19.90 9.47 10.46
N ALA A 162 20.79 8.93 9.62
CA ALA A 162 22.10 8.48 10.06
C ALA A 162 22.93 9.61 10.67
N LYS A 163 22.87 10.83 10.10
CA LYS A 163 23.51 12.02 10.67
C LYS A 163 22.98 12.36 12.06
N GLN A 164 21.67 12.28 12.27
CA GLN A 164 21.04 12.56 13.56
C GLN A 164 21.38 11.48 14.61
N LEU A 165 21.37 10.20 14.24
CA LEU A 165 21.83 9.11 15.10
C LEU A 165 23.30 9.26 15.51
N ARG A 166 24.18 9.70 14.60
CA ARG A 166 25.59 10.01 14.94
C ARG A 166 25.71 11.12 15.97
N LYS A 167 24.87 12.18 15.90
CA LYS A 167 24.82 13.23 16.94
C LYS A 167 24.37 12.69 18.30
N ALA A 168 23.53 11.64 18.29
CA ALA A 168 23.09 10.92 19.48
C ALA A 168 24.12 9.87 19.99
N GLY A 169 25.30 9.76 19.37
CA GLY A 169 26.35 8.83 19.78
C GLY A 169 26.20 7.41 19.23
N VAL A 170 25.31 7.19 18.26
CA VAL A 170 25.16 5.91 17.57
C VAL A 170 26.01 5.92 16.30
N ARG A 171 26.89 4.94 16.10
CA ARG A 171 27.66 4.83 14.85
C ARG A 171 26.77 4.33 13.72
N ALA A 172 26.11 5.26 13.04
CA ALA A 172 25.19 4.97 11.94
C ALA A 172 25.82 5.22 10.56
N VAL A 173 25.63 4.29 9.63
CA VAL A 173 26.05 4.39 8.22
C VAL A 173 24.88 4.05 7.29
N VAL A 174 24.90 4.57 6.06
CA VAL A 174 23.87 4.28 5.05
C VAL A 174 24.45 3.43 3.94
N ARG A 175 23.73 2.37 3.57
CA ARG A 175 24.03 1.53 2.41
C ARG A 175 22.87 1.62 1.42
N LYS A 176 23.13 2.27 0.28
CA LYS A 176 22.16 2.40 -0.82
C LYS A 176 22.28 1.20 -1.75
N LEU A 177 21.18 0.49 -1.97
CA LEU A 177 21.12 -0.75 -2.76
C LEU A 177 20.21 -0.54 -3.96
N ASP A 178 20.44 -1.26 -5.06
CA ASP A 178 19.41 -1.37 -6.10
C ASP A 178 18.14 -2.03 -5.52
N THR A 179 16.98 -1.76 -6.14
CA THR A 179 15.68 -2.22 -5.64
C THR A 179 15.63 -3.74 -5.42
N PRO A 180 16.07 -4.62 -6.35
CA PRO A 180 16.09 -6.07 -6.11
C PRO A 180 16.93 -6.48 -4.89
N ALA A 181 18.15 -5.95 -4.74
CA ALA A 181 19.01 -6.24 -3.60
C ALA A 181 18.42 -5.72 -2.28
N PHE A 182 17.81 -4.53 -2.30
CA PHE A 182 17.11 -3.95 -1.16
C PHE A 182 15.96 -4.85 -0.69
N ILE A 183 15.06 -5.24 -1.60
CA ILE A 183 13.92 -6.12 -1.29
C ILE A 183 14.40 -7.50 -0.80
N SER A 184 15.45 -8.08 -1.42
CA SER A 184 16.01 -9.36 -0.98
C SER A 184 16.47 -9.31 0.48
N ARG A 185 17.15 -8.23 0.89
CA ARG A 185 17.58 -8.05 2.30
C ARG A 185 16.41 -7.86 3.25
N LEU A 186 15.35 -7.14 2.85
CA LEU A 186 14.14 -7.00 3.65
C LEU A 186 13.45 -8.35 3.92
N LEU A 187 13.28 -9.18 2.87
CA LEU A 187 12.65 -10.49 2.99
C LEU A 187 13.46 -11.45 3.86
N LYS A 188 14.80 -11.42 3.72
CA LYS A 188 15.73 -12.21 4.53
C LYS A 188 15.94 -11.67 5.94
N LYS A 189 15.39 -10.49 6.26
CA LYS A 189 15.61 -9.75 7.52
C LYS A 189 17.08 -9.48 7.82
N ASP A 190 17.89 -9.39 6.76
CA ASP A 190 19.31 -9.06 6.82
C ASP A 190 19.49 -7.54 6.78
N PHE A 191 19.19 -6.88 7.90
CA PHE A 191 19.38 -5.45 8.08
C PHE A 191 19.37 -5.09 9.56
N ASP A 192 19.92 -3.92 9.88
CA ASP A 192 19.73 -3.28 11.19
C ASP A 192 18.52 -2.37 11.15
N ALA A 193 18.51 -1.48 10.15
CA ALA A 193 17.40 -0.58 9.88
C ALA A 193 17.22 -0.36 8.38
N PHE A 194 16.03 0.10 7.98
CA PHE A 194 15.76 0.50 6.60
C PHE A 194 14.79 1.68 6.52
N ILE A 195 14.80 2.43 5.41
CA ILE A 195 13.77 3.43 5.09
C ILE A 195 12.79 2.85 4.07
N LEU A 196 11.50 2.89 4.38
CA LEU A 196 10.42 2.49 3.47
C LEU A 196 9.19 3.38 3.72
N GLY A 197 8.21 3.30 2.83
CA GLY A 197 6.89 3.86 3.09
C GLY A 197 5.78 2.89 2.71
N TRP A 198 4.65 3.01 3.39
CA TRP A 198 3.43 2.26 3.12
C TRP A 198 2.30 3.20 2.75
N ASN A 199 1.48 2.79 1.79
CA ASN A 199 0.18 3.40 1.57
C ASN A 199 -0.81 2.89 2.63
N VAL A 200 -1.71 3.78 3.07
CA VAL A 200 -2.82 3.45 3.96
C VAL A 200 -4.07 3.29 3.11
N GLU A 201 -4.51 2.05 2.97
CA GLU A 201 -5.72 1.69 2.23
C GLU A 201 -6.98 2.25 2.92
N LYS A 202 -7.99 2.58 2.11
CA LYS A 202 -9.28 3.13 2.60
C LYS A 202 -10.03 2.14 3.49
N GLU A 203 -10.00 0.86 3.13
CA GLU A 203 -10.61 -0.24 3.88
C GLU A 203 -9.73 -0.73 5.05
N PHE A 204 -8.57 -0.09 5.27
CA PHE A 204 -7.55 -0.38 6.29
C PHE A 204 -7.38 -1.86 6.64
N SER A 205 -6.48 -2.54 5.91
CA SER A 205 -6.09 -3.92 6.17
C SER A 205 -4.64 -4.01 6.65
N PRO A 206 -4.36 -3.90 7.96
CA PRO A 206 -2.99 -3.88 8.48
C PRO A 206 -2.30 -5.25 8.54
N SER A 207 -3.04 -6.34 8.29
CA SER A 207 -2.58 -7.72 8.55
C SER A 207 -1.25 -8.09 7.87
N PRO A 208 -1.03 -7.82 6.56
CA PRO A 208 0.24 -8.18 5.90
C PRO A 208 1.48 -7.55 6.54
N ILE A 209 1.35 -6.37 7.15
CA ILE A 209 2.45 -5.58 7.71
C ILE A 209 2.61 -5.82 9.21
N TRP A 210 1.50 -5.80 9.95
CA TRP A 210 1.50 -5.70 11.41
C TRP A 210 1.20 -7.01 12.13
N ASN A 211 0.63 -8.00 11.44
CA ASN A 211 0.47 -9.32 12.02
C ASN A 211 1.84 -10.00 12.23
N SER A 212 1.99 -10.74 13.32
CA SER A 212 3.22 -11.47 13.66
C SER A 212 3.68 -12.45 12.56
N ARG A 213 2.75 -12.92 11.71
CA ARG A 213 2.99 -13.79 10.55
C ARG A 213 2.73 -13.09 9.21
N GLY A 214 2.70 -11.76 9.20
CA GLY A 214 2.51 -10.97 8.00
C GLY A 214 3.70 -11.09 7.05
N VAL A 215 3.41 -11.24 5.75
CA VAL A 215 4.44 -11.37 4.69
C VAL A 215 5.31 -10.12 4.53
N TYR A 216 4.78 -8.94 4.89
CA TYR A 216 5.47 -7.65 4.85
C TYR A 216 5.95 -7.19 6.23
N ASN A 217 5.86 -8.05 7.25
CA ASN A 217 6.45 -7.82 8.56
C ASN A 217 7.97 -8.04 8.52
N PHE A 218 8.66 -7.18 7.77
CA PHE A 218 10.11 -7.25 7.57
C PHE A 218 10.86 -7.09 8.91
N VAL A 219 10.41 -6.19 9.77
CA VAL A 219 11.02 -5.93 11.09
C VAL A 219 10.92 -7.08 12.09
N GLY A 220 10.10 -8.10 11.79
CA GLY A 220 9.89 -9.23 12.68
C GLY A 220 9.22 -8.84 13.99
N TYR A 221 8.30 -7.87 13.95
CA TYR A 221 7.46 -7.49 15.08
C TYR A 221 6.54 -8.65 15.47
N LYS A 222 6.40 -8.90 16.77
CA LYS A 222 5.50 -9.95 17.29
C LYS A 222 4.79 -9.41 18.52
N ASN A 223 3.46 -9.37 18.47
CA ASN A 223 2.63 -8.96 19.59
C ASN A 223 1.24 -9.61 19.42
N THR A 224 0.89 -10.53 20.31
CA THR A 224 -0.38 -11.28 20.27
C THR A 224 -1.59 -10.39 20.43
N ASP A 225 -1.47 -9.29 21.18
CA ASP A 225 -2.56 -8.35 21.35
C ASP A 225 -2.82 -7.56 20.08
N ILE A 226 -1.76 -7.18 19.36
CA ILE A 226 -1.89 -6.60 18.02
C ILE A 226 -2.54 -7.60 17.06
N ASP A 227 -2.11 -8.86 17.07
CA ASP A 227 -2.73 -9.90 16.23
C ASP A 227 -4.24 -10.01 16.50
N MET A 228 -4.65 -9.99 17.77
CA MET A 228 -6.06 -10.01 18.17
C MET A 228 -6.81 -8.74 17.77
N LEU A 229 -6.21 -7.55 17.96
CA LEU A 229 -6.82 -6.28 17.57
C LEU A 229 -7.05 -6.20 16.05
N ILE A 230 -6.11 -6.70 15.25
CA ILE A 230 -6.27 -6.79 13.79
C ILE A 230 -7.49 -7.65 13.44
N VAL A 231 -7.60 -8.85 14.03
CA VAL A 231 -8.74 -9.76 13.77
C VAL A 231 -10.05 -9.11 14.20
N ARG A 232 -10.12 -8.55 15.41
CA ARG A 232 -11.33 -7.88 15.92
C ARG A 232 -11.72 -6.68 15.06
N GLY A 233 -10.75 -5.85 14.69
CA GLY A 233 -11.00 -4.63 13.90
C GLY A 233 -11.54 -4.94 12.51
N ILE A 234 -11.02 -5.99 11.86
CA ILE A 234 -11.50 -6.44 10.53
C ILE A 234 -12.91 -7.07 10.61
N LEU A 235 -13.22 -7.80 11.68
CA LEU A 235 -14.51 -8.48 11.85
C LEU A 235 -15.63 -7.55 12.38
N THR A 236 -15.29 -6.36 12.87
CA THR A 236 -16.26 -5.42 13.44
C THR A 236 -16.90 -4.58 12.34
N LEU A 237 -18.20 -4.78 12.10
CA LEU A 237 -18.97 -4.04 11.07
C LEU A 237 -19.33 -2.62 11.49
N ASP A 238 -19.53 -2.36 12.79
CA ASP A 238 -19.80 -1.00 13.28
C ASP A 238 -18.53 -0.15 13.21
N ARG A 239 -18.62 0.96 12.47
CA ARG A 239 -17.46 1.82 12.20
C ARG A 239 -16.97 2.56 13.43
N ARG A 240 -17.83 2.89 14.39
CA ARG A 240 -17.44 3.60 15.62
C ARG A 240 -16.72 2.66 16.58
N GLU A 241 -17.21 1.44 16.74
CA GLU A 241 -16.54 0.41 17.52
C GLU A 241 -15.22 -0.03 16.88
N SER A 242 -15.20 -0.23 15.55
CA SER A 242 -13.96 -0.53 14.82
C SER A 242 -12.92 0.58 15.00
N LYS A 243 -13.33 1.86 14.99
CA LYS A 243 -12.42 2.99 15.26
C LYS A 243 -11.77 2.93 16.65
N LYS A 244 -12.50 2.51 17.69
CA LYS A 244 -11.90 2.34 19.04
C LYS A 244 -10.83 1.25 19.05
N ILE A 245 -11.07 0.14 18.35
CA ILE A 245 -10.09 -0.94 18.19
C ILE A 245 -8.84 -0.43 17.46
N TRP A 246 -9.01 0.36 16.39
CA TRP A 246 -7.91 0.93 15.65
C TRP A 246 -7.14 2.02 16.40
N SER A 247 -7.81 2.73 17.31
CA SER A 247 -7.15 3.66 18.24
C SER A 247 -6.18 2.91 19.16
N GLU A 248 -6.64 1.85 19.82
CA GLU A 248 -5.81 1.02 20.68
C GLU A 248 -4.66 0.34 19.93
N PHE A 249 -4.94 -0.16 18.72
CA PHE A 249 -3.93 -0.73 17.82
C PHE A 249 -2.79 0.26 17.53
N GLN A 250 -3.12 1.52 17.19
CA GLN A 250 -2.10 2.54 16.93
C GLN A 250 -1.30 2.87 18.19
N LYS A 251 -1.98 3.01 19.34
CA LYS A 251 -1.32 3.33 20.63
C LYS A 251 -0.27 2.27 20.98
N ARG A 252 -0.63 0.99 20.91
CA ARG A 252 0.28 -0.14 21.19
C ARG A 252 1.45 -0.24 20.22
N ILE A 253 1.21 -0.04 18.92
CA ILE A 253 2.30 -0.04 17.93
C ILE A 253 3.31 1.06 18.24
N VAL A 254 2.84 2.27 18.55
CA VAL A 254 3.74 3.38 18.83
C VAL A 254 4.52 3.15 20.11
N GLU A 255 3.89 2.64 21.16
CA GLU A 255 4.57 2.27 22.40
C GLU A 255 5.65 1.22 22.18
N ASP A 256 5.40 0.21 21.36
CA ASP A 256 6.36 -0.85 21.05
C ASP A 256 7.51 -0.40 20.15
N ALA A 257 7.37 0.75 19.48
CA ALA A 257 8.36 1.34 18.60
C ALA A 257 9.01 0.37 17.58
N PRO A 258 8.25 -0.49 16.86
CA PRO A 258 8.83 -1.31 15.80
C PRO A 258 9.37 -0.44 14.66
N TYR A 259 8.70 0.69 14.41
CA TYR A 259 9.09 1.72 13.45
C TYR A 259 9.34 3.05 14.17
N THR A 260 10.22 3.88 13.61
CA THR A 260 10.15 5.33 13.80
C THR A 260 9.37 5.92 12.63
N PHE A 261 8.10 6.28 12.85
CA PHE A 261 7.30 7.01 11.87
C PHE A 261 7.88 8.41 11.65
N LEU A 262 8.18 8.77 10.40
CA LEU A 262 8.87 10.01 10.06
C LEU A 262 7.89 11.08 9.59
N TYR A 263 7.29 10.87 8.41
CA TYR A 263 6.44 11.85 7.77
C TYR A 263 5.41 11.23 6.85
N VAL A 264 4.33 11.97 6.61
CA VAL A 264 3.37 11.79 5.52
C VAL A 264 3.76 12.79 4.43
N PRO A 265 4.28 12.36 3.27
CA PRO A 265 4.58 13.28 2.18
C PRO A 265 3.30 13.91 1.66
N SER A 266 3.38 15.17 1.23
CA SER A 266 2.25 15.81 0.56
C SER A 266 2.16 15.34 -0.90
N VAL A 267 0.93 15.27 -1.41
CA VAL A 267 0.66 15.26 -2.85
C VAL A 267 0.69 16.71 -3.32
N ILE A 268 1.42 16.96 -4.40
CA ILE A 268 1.59 18.31 -4.95
C ILE A 268 1.10 18.29 -6.38
N GLU A 269 0.12 19.14 -6.66
CA GLU A 269 -0.44 19.33 -7.99
C GLU A 269 -0.26 20.79 -8.42
N LEU A 270 0.02 21.01 -9.70
CA LEU A 270 -0.04 22.34 -10.29
C LEU A 270 -1.30 22.41 -11.14
N VAL A 271 -2.16 23.38 -10.84
CA VAL A 271 -3.43 23.55 -11.56
C VAL A 271 -3.49 24.95 -12.15
N ARG A 272 -3.71 25.04 -13.45
CA ARG A 272 -3.88 26.32 -14.14
C ARG A 272 -5.09 27.06 -13.57
N SER A 273 -4.92 28.35 -13.22
CA SER A 273 -5.94 29.17 -12.57
C SER A 273 -7.21 29.39 -13.42
N GLY A 274 -7.16 29.05 -14.71
CA GLY A 274 -8.29 29.12 -15.63
C GLY A 274 -9.30 27.99 -15.50
N ILE A 275 -8.96 26.87 -14.85
CA ILE A 275 -9.88 25.75 -14.63
C ILE A 275 -10.81 26.10 -13.46
N LYS A 276 -12.12 25.96 -13.68
CA LYS A 276 -13.15 26.25 -12.68
C LYS A 276 -13.70 24.96 -12.07
N ASN A 277 -14.29 25.11 -10.88
CA ASN A 277 -14.72 24.01 -10.02
C ASN A 277 -13.58 23.08 -9.57
N VAL A 278 -12.37 23.62 -9.56
CA VAL A 278 -11.25 23.03 -8.82
C VAL A 278 -11.35 23.53 -7.38
N ASP A 279 -11.91 22.73 -6.47
CA ASP A 279 -11.70 23.01 -5.06
C ASP A 279 -10.24 22.67 -4.74
N VAL A 280 -9.55 23.64 -4.16
CA VAL A 280 -8.17 23.51 -3.69
C VAL A 280 -8.08 22.51 -2.52
N LYS A 281 -9.22 22.09 -1.96
CA LYS A 281 -9.33 21.10 -0.86
C LYS A 281 -9.78 19.69 -1.29
N ASP A 282 -10.16 19.48 -2.56
CA ASP A 282 -10.73 18.19 -3.01
C ASP A 282 -9.68 17.13 -3.35
N ALA A 283 -9.76 15.98 -2.70
CA ALA A 283 -8.66 15.02 -2.62
C ALA A 283 -8.13 14.47 -3.97
N ARG A 284 -8.91 14.53 -5.07
CA ARG A 284 -8.49 14.07 -6.42
C ARG A 284 -9.30 14.71 -7.55
N LEU A 285 -8.72 15.69 -8.24
CA LEU A 285 -9.32 16.36 -9.40
C LEU A 285 -9.78 15.41 -10.53
N LEU A 286 -8.98 14.38 -10.83
CA LEU A 286 -9.21 13.49 -11.97
C LEU A 286 -10.00 12.22 -11.63
N THR A 287 -10.45 12.02 -10.40
CA THR A 287 -11.21 10.82 -10.04
C THR A 287 -12.55 11.10 -9.38
N GLU A 288 -12.79 12.31 -8.87
CA GLU A 288 -14.02 12.61 -8.12
C GLU A 288 -14.93 13.64 -8.78
N LYS A 289 -14.40 14.58 -9.59
CA LYS A 289 -15.17 15.75 -10.09
C LYS A 289 -14.97 16.11 -11.55
N LEU A 290 -14.54 15.15 -12.37
CA LEU A 290 -14.29 15.36 -13.80
C LEU A 290 -15.47 15.96 -14.56
N ASP A 291 -16.68 15.63 -14.13
CA ASP A 291 -17.96 16.10 -14.67
C ASP A 291 -18.35 17.51 -14.21
N GLU A 292 -17.68 18.06 -13.20
CA GLU A 292 -17.90 19.43 -12.70
C GLU A 292 -16.89 20.44 -13.28
N LEU A 293 -15.74 19.97 -13.78
CA LEU A 293 -14.68 20.84 -14.29
C LEU A 293 -15.08 21.54 -15.59
N TRP A 294 -14.70 22.81 -15.72
CA TRP A 294 -14.89 23.57 -16.95
C TRP A 294 -13.84 24.65 -17.14
N ILE A 295 -13.63 25.04 -18.40
CA ILE A 295 -12.70 26.11 -18.79
C ILE A 295 -13.50 27.24 -19.46
N PRO A 296 -13.47 28.48 -18.92
CA PRO A 296 -14.08 29.65 -19.54
C PRO A 296 -13.60 29.82 -20.99
N ALA A 297 -14.51 30.14 -21.90
CA ALA A 297 -14.17 30.31 -23.32
C ALA A 297 -13.04 31.33 -23.54
N THR A 298 -12.97 32.36 -22.70
CA THR A 298 -11.95 33.44 -22.73
C THR A 298 -10.54 32.98 -22.36
N THR A 299 -10.37 31.84 -21.69
CA THR A 299 -9.08 31.34 -21.23
C THR A 299 -8.60 30.08 -21.97
N ARG A 300 -9.42 29.56 -22.90
CA ARG A 300 -9.10 28.35 -23.69
C ARG A 300 -7.93 28.65 -24.64
N VAL A 301 -6.92 27.79 -24.58
CA VAL A 301 -5.81 27.78 -25.54
C VAL A 301 -6.04 26.61 -26.50
N LYS A 302 -5.96 26.86 -27.81
CA LYS A 302 -6.12 25.80 -28.80
C LYS A 302 -4.82 25.00 -28.88
N VAL A 303 -4.87 23.77 -28.38
CA VAL A 303 -3.76 22.81 -28.47
C VAL A 303 -4.20 21.65 -29.37
N THR A 304 -3.44 21.39 -30.44
CA THR A 304 -3.66 20.19 -31.25
C THR A 304 -2.82 19.03 -30.71
N VAL A 305 -3.37 17.81 -30.75
CA VAL A 305 -2.63 16.60 -30.34
C VAL A 305 -1.40 16.39 -31.23
N ALA A 306 -1.47 16.84 -32.49
CA ALA A 306 -0.35 16.80 -33.42
C ALA A 306 0.82 17.69 -32.96
N ASP A 307 0.53 18.87 -32.39
CA ASP A 307 1.55 19.79 -31.87
C ASP A 307 2.26 19.19 -30.66
N LEU A 308 1.50 18.63 -29.70
CA LEU A 308 2.07 17.92 -28.55
C LEU A 308 2.90 16.70 -28.97
N GLY A 309 2.41 15.92 -29.94
CA GLY A 309 3.10 14.73 -30.45
C GLY A 309 4.33 15.04 -31.30
N LYS A 310 4.38 16.19 -31.99
CA LYS A 310 5.58 16.67 -32.70
C LYS A 310 6.66 17.08 -31.70
N ARG A 311 6.29 17.88 -30.69
CA ARG A 311 7.21 18.35 -29.64
C ARG A 311 7.75 17.21 -28.79
N TYR A 312 6.91 16.24 -28.42
CA TYR A 312 7.38 15.01 -27.76
C TYR A 312 8.41 14.26 -28.60
N ARG A 313 8.19 14.11 -29.91
CA ARG A 313 9.16 13.46 -30.80
C ARG A 313 10.47 14.26 -30.93
N GLU A 314 10.39 15.59 -30.93
CA GLU A 314 11.56 16.47 -30.95
C GLU A 314 12.35 16.43 -29.62
N SER A 315 11.66 16.38 -28.48
CA SER A 315 12.28 16.24 -27.15
C SER A 315 12.97 14.89 -26.98
N GLN A 316 12.34 13.80 -27.44
CA GLN A 316 12.96 12.47 -27.49
C GLN A 316 14.22 12.44 -28.37
N LYS A 317 14.20 13.13 -29.52
CA LYS A 317 15.39 13.26 -30.39
C LYS A 317 16.52 14.06 -29.73
N LYS A 318 16.21 15.12 -28.98
CA LYS A 318 17.21 15.88 -28.20
C LYS A 318 17.78 15.05 -27.04
N ALA A 319 16.94 14.27 -26.35
CA ALA A 319 17.33 13.39 -25.27
C ALA A 319 18.16 12.17 -25.73
N ALA A 320 18.08 11.79 -27.01
CA ALA A 320 18.85 10.69 -27.61
C ALA A 320 20.31 11.04 -27.99
N ARG A 321 20.76 12.29 -27.80
CA ARG A 321 22.21 12.64 -27.77
C ARG A 321 22.81 12.18 -26.43
N PRO A 322 24.08 11.76 -26.35
CA PRO A 322 24.58 10.97 -25.23
C PRO A 322 24.71 11.81 -23.95
N ALA A 323 23.60 11.93 -23.24
CA ALA A 323 23.54 12.23 -21.82
C ALA A 323 22.91 11.01 -21.15
N ALA A 324 23.43 10.66 -19.98
CA ALA A 324 23.07 9.47 -19.21
C ALA A 324 21.53 9.28 -19.11
N PRO A 325 21.04 8.03 -19.11
CA PRO A 325 19.62 7.75 -19.22
C PRO A 325 18.84 8.43 -18.09
N ALA A 326 17.84 9.23 -18.48
CA ALA A 326 16.91 9.86 -17.55
C ALA A 326 16.19 8.78 -16.71
N PRO A 327 16.02 8.98 -15.39
CA PRO A 327 15.32 8.01 -14.56
C PRO A 327 13.87 7.89 -15.03
N ARG A 328 13.49 6.67 -15.45
CA ARG A 328 12.09 6.33 -15.75
C ARG A 328 11.25 6.59 -14.50
N ARG A 329 10.26 7.47 -14.63
CA ARG A 329 9.25 7.69 -13.59
C ARG A 329 8.35 6.48 -13.52
N THR A 330 8.55 5.63 -12.51
CA THR A 330 7.53 4.69 -12.07
C THR A 330 6.53 5.45 -11.20
N PRO A 331 5.20 5.35 -11.42
CA PRO A 331 4.25 5.63 -10.33
C PRO A 331 4.70 4.81 -9.13
N THR A 332 4.67 5.36 -7.92
CA THR A 332 5.11 4.70 -6.68
C THR A 332 4.62 3.27 -6.68
N ALA A 333 5.48 2.36 -7.11
CA ALA A 333 5.15 0.98 -7.20
C ALA A 333 5.05 0.57 -5.73
N THR A 334 3.86 0.16 -5.31
CA THR A 334 3.69 -0.44 -3.99
C THR A 334 4.79 -1.49 -3.85
N ALA A 335 5.41 -1.60 -2.68
CA ALA A 335 6.40 -2.66 -2.45
C ALA A 335 5.85 -4.03 -2.88
N GLU A 336 4.52 -4.19 -2.83
CA GLU A 336 3.73 -5.28 -3.38
C GLU A 336 3.76 -5.42 -4.93
N SER A 337 3.59 -4.34 -5.71
CA SER A 337 3.70 -4.41 -7.18
C SER A 337 5.14 -4.68 -7.65
N ILE A 338 6.14 -4.14 -6.95
CA ILE A 338 7.56 -4.41 -7.21
C ILE A 338 7.88 -5.85 -6.80
N LEU A 339 7.36 -6.32 -5.66
CA LEU A 339 7.56 -7.67 -5.18
C LEU A 339 6.88 -8.68 -6.11
N GLN A 340 5.66 -8.43 -6.56
CA GLN A 340 4.97 -9.24 -7.57
C GLN A 340 5.78 -9.30 -8.87
N GLN A 341 6.27 -8.15 -9.37
CA GLN A 341 7.12 -8.13 -10.58
C GLN A 341 8.45 -8.86 -10.37
N SER A 342 9.05 -8.77 -9.18
CA SER A 342 10.30 -9.48 -8.85
C SER A 342 10.09 -10.98 -8.71
N LEU A 343 8.97 -11.42 -8.12
CA LEU A 343 8.56 -12.83 -8.04
C LEU A 343 8.26 -13.38 -9.44
N LEU A 344 7.55 -12.63 -10.27
CA LEU A 344 7.30 -12.96 -11.68
C LEU A 344 8.61 -13.08 -12.46
N ALA A 345 9.56 -12.17 -12.27
CA ALA A 345 10.87 -12.22 -12.94
C ALA A 345 11.73 -13.40 -12.46
N GLN A 346 11.68 -13.75 -11.16
CA GLN A 346 12.36 -14.94 -10.62
C GLN A 346 11.74 -16.23 -11.16
N GLN A 347 10.41 -16.30 -11.23
CA GLN A 347 9.69 -17.43 -11.83
C GLN A 347 9.97 -17.57 -13.33
N GLN A 348 10.10 -16.45 -14.06
CA GLN A 348 10.49 -16.46 -15.47
C GLN A 348 11.95 -16.90 -15.66
N ALA A 349 12.86 -16.50 -14.78
CA ALA A 349 14.26 -16.95 -14.82
C ALA A 349 14.40 -18.45 -14.47
N GLU A 350 13.56 -18.97 -13.59
CA GLU A 350 13.48 -20.41 -13.28
C GLU A 350 12.80 -21.19 -14.41
N ALA A 351 11.76 -20.65 -15.03
CA ALA A 351 11.12 -21.24 -16.21
C ALA A 351 12.08 -21.32 -17.40
N GLN A 352 12.90 -20.29 -17.65
CA GLN A 352 13.93 -20.30 -18.70
C GLN A 352 15.06 -21.30 -18.41
N LYS A 353 15.40 -21.55 -17.14
CA LYS A 353 16.31 -22.65 -16.74
C LYS A 353 15.69 -24.03 -16.94
N THR A 354 14.36 -24.13 -16.92
CA THR A 354 13.62 -25.39 -17.08
C THR A 354 13.36 -25.69 -18.57
N GLU A 355 13.15 -24.66 -19.39
CA GLU A 355 12.97 -24.78 -20.86
C GLU A 355 14.26 -25.22 -21.60
N GLN A 356 15.45 -25.03 -21.02
CA GLN A 356 16.70 -25.60 -21.57
C GLN A 356 16.84 -27.13 -21.34
N LYS A 357 15.89 -27.79 -20.67
CA LYS A 357 16.00 -29.21 -20.30
C LYS A 357 14.99 -30.18 -20.92
N THR A 358 14.03 -29.74 -21.73
CA THR A 358 13.07 -30.70 -22.34
C THR A 358 12.72 -30.32 -23.76
N GLY A 359 13.25 -31.10 -24.71
CA GLY A 359 12.91 -31.03 -26.12
C GLY A 359 11.71 -31.92 -26.49
N LYS A 360 10.82 -31.31 -27.29
CA LYS A 360 9.82 -31.83 -28.25
C LYS A 360 8.55 -32.59 -27.78
N PRO A 361 7.45 -32.49 -28.58
CA PRO A 361 6.08 -32.68 -28.13
C PRO A 361 5.35 -33.86 -28.82
N SER A 362 4.18 -34.24 -28.27
CA SER A 362 3.20 -35.08 -28.99
C SER A 362 1.78 -34.51 -28.83
N GLU A 363 1.09 -34.46 -29.98
CA GLU A 363 -0.31 -34.15 -30.25
C GLU A 363 -1.28 -35.07 -29.44
N VAL A 364 -2.57 -34.76 -29.26
CA VAL A 364 -3.63 -35.12 -30.23
C VAL A 364 -5.00 -34.52 -29.84
N GLU A 365 -5.62 -33.95 -30.87
CA GLU A 365 -7.05 -33.86 -31.27
C GLU A 365 -8.13 -33.00 -30.57
N THR A 366 -8.64 -32.13 -31.44
CA THR A 366 -9.90 -31.38 -31.46
C THR A 366 -11.15 -32.24 -31.67
N LYS A 367 -12.25 -31.88 -31.00
CA LYS A 367 -13.62 -31.96 -31.56
C LYS A 367 -14.51 -30.79 -31.05
N LYS A 368 -15.26 -30.20 -31.98
CA LYS A 368 -16.43 -29.28 -31.88
C LYS A 368 -17.58 -29.95 -32.69
N PRO A 369 -18.85 -29.47 -32.77
CA PRO A 369 -19.54 -28.28 -32.21
C PRO A 369 -20.85 -28.71 -31.44
N GLU A 370 -21.86 -27.90 -31.03
CA GLU A 370 -22.71 -26.94 -31.75
C GLU A 370 -23.86 -26.39 -30.85
N GLY A 371 -24.45 -25.23 -31.22
CA GLY A 371 -25.79 -24.67 -30.88
C GLY A 371 -26.18 -24.35 -29.41
N GLU A 372 -26.91 -23.29 -29.03
CA GLU A 372 -27.76 -22.28 -29.68
C GLU A 372 -27.92 -21.04 -28.76
N LYS A 373 -28.25 -19.89 -29.36
CA LYS A 373 -28.58 -18.61 -28.70
C LYS A 373 -30.04 -18.23 -28.99
N LYS A 374 -30.76 -17.67 -28.00
CA LYS A 374 -31.73 -16.52 -28.06
C LYS A 374 -32.56 -16.41 -26.74
N PRO A 375 -33.28 -15.30 -26.48
CA PRO A 375 -32.81 -13.95 -26.15
C PRO A 375 -33.33 -13.44 -24.77
N LEU A 376 -32.77 -12.34 -24.27
CA LEU A 376 -33.21 -11.63 -23.06
C LEU A 376 -34.41 -10.73 -23.37
N GLU A 377 -35.49 -10.85 -22.59
CA GLU A 377 -36.69 -10.00 -22.65
C GLU A 377 -36.62 -8.91 -21.57
N GLU A 378 -36.87 -7.66 -21.96
CA GLU A 378 -36.97 -6.48 -21.09
C GLU A 378 -38.34 -6.43 -20.40
N THR A 379 -38.39 -6.22 -19.09
CA THR A 379 -39.63 -5.89 -18.36
C THR A 379 -39.57 -4.47 -17.78
N LYS A 380 -40.63 -3.69 -18.04
CA LYS A 380 -40.85 -2.32 -17.55
C LYS A 380 -41.17 -2.29 -16.03
N PRO A 381 -40.93 -1.15 -15.34
CA PRO A 381 -41.20 -1.03 -13.90
C PRO A 381 -42.70 -0.77 -13.61
N ALA A 382 -43.25 -1.48 -12.63
CA ALA A 382 -44.53 -1.17 -12.00
C ALA A 382 -44.31 -0.48 -10.64
N GLU A 383 -45.17 0.49 -10.31
CA GLU A 383 -45.18 1.26 -9.05
C GLU A 383 -45.43 0.36 -7.82
N GLU A 384 -44.65 0.55 -6.75
CA GLU A 384 -44.88 -0.11 -5.45
C GLU A 384 -45.19 0.90 -4.32
N LYS A 385 -46.24 0.58 -3.56
CA LYS A 385 -46.70 1.23 -2.33
C LYS A 385 -45.70 1.02 -1.17
N PRO A 386 -45.70 1.88 -0.12
CA PRO A 386 -44.70 1.82 0.95
C PRO A 386 -44.86 0.56 1.82
N THR A 387 -43.81 -0.27 1.86
CA THR A 387 -43.73 -1.48 2.70
C THR A 387 -42.80 -1.26 3.90
N GLN A 388 -43.17 -1.85 5.04
CA GLN A 388 -42.47 -1.77 6.32
C GLN A 388 -41.00 -2.27 6.24
N PRO A 389 -40.09 -1.80 7.12
CA PRO A 389 -38.69 -2.17 7.05
C PRO A 389 -38.50 -3.67 7.28
N VAL A 390 -37.95 -4.35 6.28
CA VAL A 390 -37.64 -5.78 6.30
C VAL A 390 -36.41 -6.02 7.20
N ILE A 391 -36.58 -6.74 8.31
CA ILE A 391 -35.46 -7.09 9.22
C ILE A 391 -34.76 -8.34 8.68
N LYS A 392 -33.55 -8.18 8.16
CA LYS A 392 -32.75 -9.25 7.54
C LYS A 392 -31.56 -9.62 8.42
N THR A 393 -31.42 -10.89 8.79
CA THR A 393 -30.23 -11.43 9.47
C THR A 393 -29.48 -12.39 8.55
N LEU A 394 -28.15 -12.28 8.51
CA LEU A 394 -27.31 -13.14 7.67
C LEU A 394 -27.00 -14.47 8.39
N PRO A 395 -26.79 -15.57 7.63
CA PRO A 395 -26.39 -16.84 8.22
C PRO A 395 -25.12 -16.72 9.07
N GLN A 396 -25.15 -17.29 10.27
CA GLN A 396 -24.02 -17.30 11.21
C GLN A 396 -23.39 -18.68 11.27
N VAL A 397 -22.07 -18.79 11.30
CA VAL A 397 -21.39 -20.09 11.34
C VAL A 397 -21.70 -20.78 12.67
N LYS A 398 -22.24 -22.00 12.60
CA LYS A 398 -22.47 -22.86 13.77
C LYS A 398 -21.32 -23.84 13.96
N ASN A 399 -20.87 -24.49 12.89
CA ASN A 399 -19.72 -25.37 12.91
C ASN A 399 -18.92 -25.25 11.60
N GLY A 400 -17.62 -24.95 11.73
CA GLY A 400 -16.69 -24.81 10.62
C GLY A 400 -15.66 -25.95 10.59
N ILE A 401 -15.40 -26.47 9.40
CA ILE A 401 -14.37 -27.50 9.14
C ILE A 401 -13.19 -26.87 8.41
N ILE A 402 -11.98 -27.14 8.90
CA ILE A 402 -10.73 -26.73 8.26
C ILE A 402 -10.46 -27.68 7.07
N PRO A 403 -10.14 -27.18 5.88
CA PRO A 403 -9.85 -28.01 4.72
C PRO A 403 -8.53 -28.74 4.93
N VAL A 404 -8.51 -30.01 4.54
CA VAL A 404 -7.28 -30.80 4.52
C VAL A 404 -6.36 -30.22 3.45
N TYR A 405 -5.17 -29.79 3.84
CA TYR A 405 -4.19 -29.23 2.92
C TYR A 405 -3.61 -30.35 2.04
N PRO A 406 -3.85 -30.37 0.71
CA PRO A 406 -3.39 -31.46 -0.14
C PRO A 406 -1.87 -31.56 -0.20
N ASP A 407 -1.32 -32.78 -0.11
CA ASP A 407 0.12 -32.99 -0.08
C ASP A 407 0.83 -32.53 -1.35
N VAL A 408 0.15 -32.61 -2.50
CA VAL A 408 0.66 -32.05 -3.77
C VAL A 408 0.83 -30.53 -3.68
N ALA A 409 -0.09 -29.83 -3.02
CA ALA A 409 -0.02 -28.40 -2.82
C ALA A 409 1.03 -28.03 -1.75
N LYS A 410 1.23 -28.88 -0.74
CA LYS A 410 2.33 -28.72 0.23
C LYS A 410 3.69 -28.84 -0.43
N ARG A 411 3.92 -29.87 -1.26
CA ARG A 411 5.22 -30.13 -1.90
C ARG A 411 5.69 -29.01 -2.82
N VAL A 412 4.77 -28.28 -3.44
CA VAL A 412 5.08 -27.13 -4.31
C VAL A 412 5.00 -25.79 -3.58
N GLY A 413 4.82 -25.78 -2.25
CA GLY A 413 4.74 -24.56 -1.45
C GLY A 413 3.56 -23.65 -1.80
N ALA A 414 2.44 -24.22 -2.28
CA ALA A 414 1.31 -23.44 -2.74
C ALA A 414 0.52 -22.83 -1.56
N THR A 415 0.66 -21.52 -1.35
CA THR A 415 -0.01 -20.78 -0.26
C THR A 415 -0.98 -19.75 -0.79
N GLY A 416 -2.12 -19.58 -0.12
CA GLY A 416 -3.09 -18.57 -0.54
C GLY A 416 -4.45 -18.71 0.13
N MET A 417 -5.41 -17.95 -0.38
CA MET A 417 -6.78 -17.92 0.11
C MET A 417 -7.74 -18.41 -0.98
N VAL A 418 -8.68 -19.27 -0.59
CA VAL A 418 -9.81 -19.68 -1.44
C VAL A 418 -11.09 -19.15 -0.82
N PHE A 419 -11.87 -18.40 -1.58
CA PHE A 419 -13.17 -17.87 -1.17
C PHE A 419 -14.26 -18.71 -1.81
N VAL A 420 -15.11 -19.32 -0.98
CA VAL A 420 -16.19 -20.19 -1.43
C VAL A 420 -17.52 -19.54 -1.09
N THR A 421 -18.34 -19.23 -2.09
CA THR A 421 -19.74 -18.83 -1.88
C THR A 421 -20.56 -20.10 -1.60
N VAL A 422 -21.31 -20.09 -0.51
CA VAL A 422 -22.25 -21.15 -0.15
C VAL A 422 -23.67 -20.62 -0.06
N LEU A 423 -24.64 -21.37 -0.57
CA LEU A 423 -26.06 -21.15 -0.35
C LEU A 423 -26.47 -21.91 0.91
N VAL A 424 -26.81 -21.18 1.97
CA VAL A 424 -27.27 -21.76 3.24
C VAL A 424 -28.79 -21.94 3.18
N GLY A 425 -29.26 -23.15 3.44
CA GLY A 425 -30.67 -23.51 3.50
C GLY A 425 -31.34 -23.03 4.80
N LYS A 426 -32.68 -23.09 4.82
CA LYS A 426 -33.51 -22.77 6.00
C LYS A 426 -33.22 -23.65 7.22
N ASP A 427 -32.61 -24.81 7.01
CA ASP A 427 -32.15 -25.75 8.04
C ASP A 427 -30.72 -25.49 8.52
N GLY A 428 -30.07 -24.45 7.99
CA GLY A 428 -28.68 -24.11 8.31
C GLY A 428 -27.63 -24.97 7.60
N LYS A 429 -28.02 -25.85 6.68
CA LYS A 429 -27.08 -26.66 5.90
C LYS A 429 -26.71 -26.00 4.58
N VAL A 430 -25.53 -26.31 4.06
CA VAL A 430 -25.08 -25.83 2.75
C VAL A 430 -25.76 -26.62 1.63
N LYS A 431 -26.55 -25.92 0.80
CA LYS A 431 -27.22 -26.51 -0.38
C LYS A 431 -26.36 -26.48 -1.63
N LYS A 432 -25.59 -25.41 -1.83
CA LYS A 432 -24.69 -25.23 -2.99
C LYS A 432 -23.40 -24.57 -2.52
N ALA A 433 -22.28 -24.92 -3.16
CA ALA A 433 -20.98 -24.29 -2.91
C ALA A 433 -20.27 -24.06 -4.24
N LYS A 434 -19.71 -22.86 -4.43
CA LYS A 434 -18.98 -22.47 -5.64
C LYS A 434 -17.75 -21.64 -5.27
N ILE A 435 -16.65 -21.81 -6.00
CA ILE A 435 -15.49 -20.93 -5.88
C ILE A 435 -15.87 -19.54 -6.37
N LEU A 436 -15.75 -18.56 -5.48
CA LEU A 436 -15.84 -17.14 -5.82
C LEU A 436 -14.50 -16.62 -6.31
N ARG A 437 -13.43 -16.94 -5.58
CA ARG A 437 -12.07 -16.50 -5.88
C ARG A 437 -11.05 -17.52 -5.40
N SER A 438 -10.09 -17.85 -6.26
CA SER A 438 -9.01 -18.79 -6.01
C SER A 438 -7.65 -18.10 -6.15
N PHE A 439 -6.63 -18.67 -5.51
CA PHE A 439 -5.23 -18.28 -5.72
C PHE A 439 -4.54 -19.10 -6.82
N GLY A 440 -5.30 -19.88 -7.60
CA GLY A 440 -4.81 -20.60 -8.77
C GLY A 440 -4.31 -22.02 -8.51
N ASN A 441 -4.71 -22.66 -7.40
CA ASN A 441 -4.36 -24.06 -7.11
C ASN A 441 -5.63 -24.95 -7.04
N ALA A 442 -5.84 -25.75 -8.07
CA ALA A 442 -7.04 -26.58 -8.22
C ALA A 442 -7.21 -27.63 -7.10
N ALA A 443 -6.12 -28.14 -6.52
CA ALA A 443 -6.20 -29.10 -5.42
C ALA A 443 -6.71 -28.43 -4.13
N CYS A 444 -6.22 -27.21 -3.84
CA CYS A 444 -6.71 -26.39 -2.73
C CYS A 444 -8.15 -25.91 -2.95
N ASP A 445 -8.54 -25.60 -4.19
CA ASP A 445 -9.92 -25.23 -4.51
C ASP A 445 -10.90 -26.37 -4.24
N LYS A 446 -10.52 -27.60 -4.62
CA LYS A 446 -11.30 -28.80 -4.31
C LYS A 446 -11.41 -29.03 -2.80
N ALA A 447 -10.29 -28.95 -2.08
CA ALA A 447 -10.27 -29.12 -0.62
C ALA A 447 -11.13 -28.07 0.11
N ALA A 448 -11.13 -26.82 -0.36
CA ALA A 448 -11.98 -25.76 0.17
C ALA A 448 -13.46 -26.00 -0.11
N LEU A 449 -13.84 -26.44 -1.32
CA LEU A 449 -15.22 -26.80 -1.66
C LEU A 449 -15.74 -27.97 -0.80
N ASP A 450 -14.92 -29.00 -0.64
CA ASP A 450 -15.29 -30.19 0.12
C ASP A 450 -15.45 -29.89 1.62
N ALA A 451 -14.62 -28.99 2.16
CA ALA A 451 -14.78 -28.48 3.52
C ALA A 451 -16.06 -27.63 3.63
N ALA A 452 -16.27 -26.67 2.72
CA ALA A 452 -17.42 -25.75 2.73
C ALA A 452 -18.76 -26.48 2.75
N LYS A 453 -18.92 -27.56 1.97
CA LYS A 453 -20.16 -28.35 1.91
C LYS A 453 -20.55 -29.00 3.25
N LYS A 454 -19.58 -29.20 4.14
CA LYS A 454 -19.79 -29.84 5.44
C LYS A 454 -20.02 -28.83 6.58
N TRP A 455 -19.91 -27.53 6.30
CA TRP A 455 -20.19 -26.50 7.30
C TRP A 455 -21.68 -26.45 7.63
N THR A 456 -21.98 -26.06 8.87
CA THR A 456 -23.37 -25.78 9.29
C THR A 456 -23.47 -24.39 9.87
N PHE A 457 -24.64 -23.80 9.73
CA PHE A 457 -24.95 -22.42 10.05
C PHE A 457 -26.20 -22.35 10.92
N VAL A 458 -26.34 -21.26 11.66
CA VAL A 458 -27.64 -20.72 12.02
C VAL A 458 -28.19 -20.05 10.74
N PRO A 459 -29.38 -20.43 10.25
CA PRO A 459 -29.91 -19.91 8.99
C PRO A 459 -30.12 -18.40 9.07
N GLY A 460 -30.00 -17.72 7.94
CA GLY A 460 -30.37 -16.31 7.84
C GLY A 460 -31.89 -16.15 7.93
N THR A 461 -32.36 -15.05 8.50
CA THR A 461 -33.80 -14.79 8.64
C THR A 461 -34.22 -13.50 7.93
N ILE A 462 -35.45 -13.48 7.42
CA ILE A 462 -36.15 -12.28 7.00
C ILE A 462 -37.42 -12.19 7.84
N ASN A 463 -37.57 -11.09 8.59
CA ASN A 463 -38.68 -10.88 9.53
C ASN A 463 -38.84 -12.04 10.54
N GLY A 464 -37.71 -12.62 10.97
CA GLY A 464 -37.69 -13.76 11.92
C GLY A 464 -37.86 -15.13 11.27
N GLU A 465 -38.27 -15.21 10.00
CA GLU A 465 -38.43 -16.49 9.29
C GLU A 465 -37.14 -16.93 8.59
N PRO A 466 -36.68 -18.19 8.75
CA PRO A 466 -35.53 -18.72 8.05
C PRO A 466 -35.70 -18.71 6.52
N VAL A 467 -34.74 -18.13 5.81
CA VAL A 467 -34.70 -18.07 4.35
C VAL A 467 -33.35 -18.55 3.82
N GLU A 468 -33.32 -18.94 2.55
CA GLU A 468 -32.07 -19.31 1.92
C GLU A 468 -31.26 -18.05 1.59
N MET A 469 -29.98 -18.04 1.97
CA MET A 469 -29.09 -16.91 1.70
C MET A 469 -27.69 -17.39 1.33
N GLU A 470 -27.08 -16.66 0.40
CA GLU A 470 -25.68 -16.86 0.06
C GLU A 470 -24.76 -16.16 1.07
N THR A 471 -23.68 -16.83 1.44
CA THR A 471 -22.59 -16.26 2.24
C THR A 471 -21.24 -16.76 1.71
N THR A 472 -20.14 -16.08 2.04
CA THR A 472 -18.80 -16.42 1.55
C THR A 472 -17.92 -16.89 2.69
N ILE A 473 -17.28 -18.05 2.51
CA ILE A 473 -16.37 -18.66 3.46
C ILE A 473 -14.93 -18.49 2.95
N PRO A 474 -14.02 -17.87 3.74
CA PRO A 474 -12.61 -17.81 3.41
C PRO A 474 -11.84 -19.02 3.97
N PHE A 475 -11.10 -19.73 3.11
CA PHE A 475 -10.20 -20.83 3.49
C PHE A 475 -8.75 -20.44 3.25
N ARG A 476 -7.92 -20.55 4.28
CA ARG A 476 -6.48 -20.26 4.22
C ARG A 476 -5.68 -21.54 4.08
N PHE A 477 -4.81 -21.59 3.07
CA PHE A 477 -3.77 -22.60 2.93
C PHE A 477 -2.42 -21.96 3.31
N PRO A 478 -1.92 -22.22 4.53
CA PRO A 478 -0.65 -21.64 5.02
C PRO A 478 0.55 -22.30 4.32
N PRO A 479 1.79 -21.77 4.49
CA PRO A 479 3.00 -22.48 4.08
C PRO A 479 3.06 -23.88 4.71
N PRO A 480 3.58 -24.90 4.00
CA PRO A 480 3.90 -26.18 4.61
C PRO A 480 4.91 -25.95 5.74
N GLU A 481 4.69 -26.58 6.88
CA GLU A 481 5.66 -26.59 7.97
C GLU A 481 6.89 -27.42 7.52
N GLU A 482 8.10 -26.90 7.77
CA GLU A 482 9.36 -27.65 7.60
C GLU A 482 9.54 -28.73 8.68
#